data_AF-A0A9E4HQF1-F1
#
_entry.id   AF-A0A9E4HQF1-F1
#
_cell.length_a   1.000
_cell.length_b   1.000
_cell.length_c   1.000
_cell.angle_alpha   90.00
_cell.angle_beta   90.00
_cell.angle_gamma   90.00
#
_symmetry.space_group_name_H-M   'P 1'
#
loop_
_entity.id
_entity.type
_entity.pdbx_description
1 polymer ?
#
loop_
_entity_poly.entity_id
_entity_poly.type
_entity_poly.pdbx_seq_one_letter_code
_entity_poly.pdbx_strand_id
1 'polypeptide(L)' 'MTTAIGDIDLLGEVTGGGDYHALLPHSVDVEVFGCRCRCLDLPGLIRVKRAAGRPKDLDALAELEALLAERGDESRG' A
#
# COMPACT_ATOMS: atom_id res chain seq x y z
N MET A 1 6.28 16.96 14.88
CA MET A 1 6.55 17.72 13.63
C MET A 1 5.19 17.89 12.98
N THR A 2 4.53 19.03 13.16
CA THR A 2 3.10 19.20 12.81
C THR A 2 3.00 19.75 11.39
N THR A 3 2.43 18.99 10.47
CA THR A 3 2.10 19.52 9.13
C THR A 3 0.68 20.08 9.13
N ALA A 4 0.36 20.96 8.18
CA ALA A 4 -0.96 21.59 8.09
C ALA A 4 -2.11 20.60 7.78
N ILE A 5 -1.79 19.36 7.38
CA ILE A 5 -2.78 18.36 6.90
C ILE A 5 -2.78 17.10 7.79
N GLY A 6 -1.91 17.02 8.79
CA GLY A 6 -1.81 15.87 9.72
C GLY A 6 -0.38 15.37 9.91
N ASP A 7 -0.24 14.16 10.43
CA ASP A 7 1.07 13.55 10.65
C ASP A 7 1.59 12.85 9.39
N ILE A 8 2.91 12.94 9.17
CA ILE A 8 3.61 12.26 8.08
C ILE A 8 4.71 11.41 8.70
N ASP A 9 4.65 10.09 8.46
CA ASP A 9 5.67 9.15 8.88
C ASP A 9 6.72 8.97 7.77
N LEU A 10 8.00 9.18 8.10
CA LEU A 10 9.13 8.90 7.21
C LEU A 10 9.83 7.62 7.67
N LEU A 11 9.76 6.58 6.85
CA LEU A 11 10.35 5.27 7.13
C LEU A 11 11.41 4.96 6.07
N GLY A 12 12.63 4.62 6.50
CA GLY A 12 13.68 4.16 5.58
C GLY A 12 13.42 2.75 5.04
N GLU A 13 12.72 1.94 5.84
CA GLU A 13 12.31 0.59 5.50
C GLU A 13 10.93 0.30 6.09
N VAL A 14 10.21 -0.63 5.47
CA VAL A 14 8.89 -1.09 5.95
C VAL A 14 8.89 -2.58 6.18
N THR A 15 8.34 -3.03 7.31
CA THR A 15 8.18 -4.45 7.65
C THR A 15 7.42 -5.19 6.54
N GLY A 16 8.01 -6.25 5.99
CA GLY A 16 7.44 -7.02 4.86
C GLY A 16 7.55 -6.36 3.49
N GLY A 17 8.14 -5.16 3.42
CA GLY A 17 8.38 -4.40 2.20
C GLY A 17 9.86 -4.19 1.87
N GLY A 18 10.71 -4.08 2.89
CA GLY A 18 12.12 -3.72 2.73
C GLY A 18 12.31 -2.22 2.53
N ASP A 19 13.39 -1.86 1.85
CA ASP A 19 13.72 -0.47 1.51
C ASP A 19 12.89 0.07 0.33
N TYR A 20 13.12 1.34 -0.01
CA TYR A 20 12.44 1.99 -1.13
C TYR A 20 12.62 1.23 -2.45
N HIS A 21 13.85 0.78 -2.76
CA HIS A 21 14.15 0.12 -4.02
C HIS A 21 13.47 -1.24 -4.15
N ALA A 22 13.32 -1.98 -3.05
CA ALA A 22 12.57 -3.24 -2.99
C ALA A 22 11.06 -3.02 -3.24
N LEU A 23 10.52 -1.86 -2.84
CA LEU A 23 9.12 -1.51 -3.04
C LEU A 23 8.81 -0.92 -4.42
N LEU A 24 9.80 -0.39 -5.13
CA LEU A 24 9.60 0.25 -6.45
C LEU A 24 8.88 -0.64 -7.47
N PRO A 25 9.22 -1.92 -7.65
CA PRO A 25 8.52 -2.78 -8.62
C PRO A 25 7.06 -3.08 -8.24
N HIS A 26 6.69 -2.88 -6.98
CA HIS A 26 5.36 -3.16 -6.42
C HIS A 26 4.57 -1.87 -6.22
N SER A 27 4.68 -0.95 -7.18
CA SER A 27 4.09 0.37 -7.05
C SER A 27 3.49 0.86 -8.35
N VAL A 28 2.48 1.70 -8.20
CA VAL A 28 1.74 2.36 -9.26
C VAL A 28 1.83 3.87 -9.10
N ASP A 29 1.89 4.58 -10.22
CA ASP A 29 1.82 6.04 -10.20
C ASP A 29 0.35 6.47 -10.09
N VAL A 30 0.08 7.39 -9.16
CA VAL A 30 -1.25 7.92 -8.87
C VAL A 30 -1.17 9.43 -8.88
N GLU A 31 -2.12 10.10 -9.51
CA GLU A 31 -2.21 11.56 -9.49
C GLU A 31 -3.12 12.00 -8.34
N VAL A 32 -2.58 12.76 -7.40
CA VAL A 32 -3.30 13.23 -6.21
C VAL A 32 -3.04 14.72 -6.05
N PHE A 33 -4.10 15.53 -6.07
CA PHE A 33 -4.02 17.00 -5.99
C PHE A 33 -3.05 17.65 -7.00
N GLY A 34 -2.94 17.08 -8.21
CA GLY A 34 -2.01 17.54 -9.26
C GLY A 34 -0.55 17.11 -9.06
N CYS A 35 -0.27 16.30 -8.04
CA CYS A 35 1.04 15.71 -7.79
C CYS A 35 1.04 14.23 -8.20
N ARG A 36 2.09 13.79 -8.89
CA ARG A 36 2.32 12.36 -9.15
C ARG A 36 2.99 11.73 -7.93
N CYS A 37 2.31 10.75 -7.34
CA CYS A 37 2.75 10.01 -6.18
C CYS A 37 2.85 8.53 -6.52
N ARG A 38 3.90 7.88 -6.01
CA ARG A 38 4.05 6.43 -6.12
C ARG A 38 3.39 5.76 -4.92
N CYS A 39 2.38 4.94 -5.17
CA CYS A 39 1.69 4.17 -4.13
C CYS A 39 1.96 2.68 -4.34
N LEU A 40 1.93 1.89 -3.27
CA LEU A 40 2.02 0.43 -3.39
C LEU A 40 0.85 -0.11 -4.22
N ASP A 41 1.13 -1.10 -5.05
CA ASP A 41 0.10 -1.89 -5.70
C ASP A 41 -0.68 -2.71 -4.65
N LEU A 42 -1.85 -3.20 -5.04
CA LEU A 42 -2.74 -3.91 -4.12
C LEU A 42 -2.06 -5.15 -3.48
N PRO A 43 -1.35 -6.02 -4.23
CA PRO A 43 -0.62 -7.15 -3.64
C PRO A 43 0.49 -6.73 -2.66
N GLY A 44 1.26 -5.70 -3.02
CA GLY A 44 2.34 -5.16 -2.19
C GLY A 44 1.81 -4.52 -0.91
N LEU A 45 0.69 -3.81 -1.00
CA LEU A 45 0.00 -3.22 0.16
C LEU A 45 -0.48 -4.30 1.14
N ILE A 46 -1.12 -5.36 0.65
CA ILE A 46 -1.57 -6.50 1.47
C ILE A 46 -0.37 -7.14 2.19
N ARG A 47 0.72 -7.41 1.46
CA ARG A 47 1.94 -8.00 2.02
C ARG A 47 2.50 -7.17 3.17
N VAL A 48 2.66 -5.86 2.96
CA VAL A 48 3.18 -4.94 3.97
C VAL A 48 2.25 -4.83 5.18
N LYS A 49 0.94 -4.68 4.97
CA LYS A 49 -0.04 -4.60 6.06
C LYS A 49 -0.08 -5.88 6.90
N ARG A 50 -0.05 -7.03 6.26
CA ARG A 50 -0.01 -8.34 6.94
C ARG A 50 1.25 -8.49 7.80
N ALA A 51 2.41 -8.06 7.28
CA ALA A 51 3.66 -8.13 8.02
C ALA A 51 3.75 -7.09 9.16
N ALA A 52 3.15 -5.91 8.99
CA ALA A 52 3.10 -4.88 10.02
C ALA A 52 2.19 -5.29 11.21
N GLY A 53 1.13 -6.05 10.96
CA GLY A 53 0.29 -6.67 12.00
C GLY A 53 -0.41 -5.71 12.96
N ARG A 54 -0.52 -4.42 12.60
CA ARG A 54 -1.22 -3.43 13.44
C ARG A 54 -2.72 -3.74 13.43
N PRO A 55 -3.46 -3.55 14.54
CA PRO A 55 -4.89 -3.90 14.61
C PRO A 55 -5.72 -3.34 13.44
N LYS A 56 -5.54 -2.04 13.16
CA LYS A 56 -6.18 -1.35 12.03
C LYS A 56 -5.80 -1.89 10.65
N ASP A 57 -4.61 -2.49 10.51
CA ASP A 57 -4.18 -3.08 9.25
C ASP A 57 -4.87 -4.42 9.04
N LEU A 58 -5.00 -5.24 10.10
CA LEU A 58 -5.66 -6.55 10.05
C LEU A 58 -7.13 -6.43 9.67
N ASP A 59 -7.84 -5.44 10.22
CA ASP A 59 -9.26 -5.20 9.91
C ASP A 59 -9.46 -4.91 8.41
N ALA A 60 -8.52 -4.21 7.78
CA ALA A 60 -8.58 -3.85 6.37
C ALA A 60 -8.11 -4.97 5.41
N LEU A 61 -7.42 -6.01 5.90
CA LEU A 61 -6.86 -7.06 5.03
C LEU A 61 -7.94 -7.85 4.29
N ALA A 62 -9.04 -8.19 4.97
CA ALA A 62 -10.12 -8.97 4.38
C ALA A 62 -10.75 -8.25 3.17
N GLU A 63 -10.96 -6.94 3.29
CA GLU A 63 -11.49 -6.11 2.20
C GLU A 63 -10.48 -6.01 1.04
N LEU A 64 -9.20 -5.78 1.34
CA LEU A 64 -8.16 -5.69 0.30
C LEU A 64 -7.99 -7.02 -0.46
N GLU A 65 -8.08 -8.16 0.23
CA GLU A 65 -8.02 -9.48 -0.38
C GLU A 65 -9.22 -9.77 -1.28
N ALA A 66 -10.43 -9.33 -0.88
CA ALA A 66 -11.62 -9.42 -1.71
C ALA A 66 -11.46 -8.58 -3.00
N LEU A 67 -10.99 -7.33 -2.88
CA LEU A 67 -10.73 -6.46 -4.05
C LEU A 67 -9.68 -7.06 -5.01
N LEU A 68 -8.69 -7.78 -4.48
CA LEU A 68 -7.69 -8.44 -5.31
C LEU A 68 -8.29 -9.63 -6.07
N ALA A 69 -9.17 -10.40 -5.42
CA ALA A 69 -9.85 -11.52 -6.05
C ALA A 69 -10.74 -11.05 -7.22
N GLU A 70 -11.52 -9.98 -7.02
CA GLU A 70 -12.38 -9.41 -8.06
C GLU A 70 -11.60 -9.00 -9.31
N ARG A 71 -10.45 -8.30 -9.15
CA ARG A 71 -9.59 -7.91 -10.27
C ARG A 71 -8.98 -9.10 -11.03
N GLY A 72 -8.73 -10.20 -10.32
CA GLY A 72 -8.23 -11.44 -10.92
C GLY A 72 -9.28 -12.14 -11.79
N ASP A 73 -10.55 -12.05 -11.40
CA ASP A 73 -11.68 -12.61 -12.14
C ASP A 73 -12.02 -11.75 -13.37
N GLU A 74 -11.97 -10.42 -13.27
CA GLU A 74 -12.17 -9.51 -14.42
C GLU A 74 -11.11 -9.69 -15.52
N SER A 75 -9.88 -10.10 -15.16
CA SER A 75 -8.80 -10.34 -16.13
C SER A 75 -8.93 -11.68 -16.86
N ARG A 76 -9.87 -12.55 -16.45
CA ARG A 76 -10.12 -13.88 -17.01
C ARG A 76 -11.42 -13.96 -17.83
N GLY A 77 -12.21 -12.89 -17.87
CA GLY A 77 -13.48 -12.78 -18.60
C GLY A 77 -13.34 -12.28 -20.04
#